data_AF-A0A212RSR5-F1
#
_entry.id   AF-A0A212RSR5-F1
#
_cell.length_a   1.000
_cell.length_b   1.000
_cell.length_c   1.000
_cell.angle_alpha   90.00
_cell.angle_beta   90.00
_cell.angle_gamma   90.00
#
_symmetry.space_group_name_H-M   'P 1'
#
loop_
_entity.id
_entity.type
_entity.pdbx_description
1 polymer ?
#
loop_
_entity_poly.entity_id
_entity_poly.type
_entity_poly.pdbx_seq_one_letter_code
_entity_poly.pdbx_strand_id
1 'polypeptide(L)'
;MKGTRRALDLELATLEVQDDRGVPLTERRLWARVSAWRPSCSGTDRIDLELDGELFPPVPGYARPIWERWFTGPPGKKRGAWASLDTRRRGAWLDLVRERAFQPARRDRPAGHAYELGGRHVTDEPGLYLALGEAVNGAGGCFGGGLGAVDDCLGGTFGYTAPATLLWLDAATARDHLSQVLAPDGEPCDLFGVVLDILGEGGMHVTLA
;
A
#
# COMPACT_ATOMS: atom_id res chain seq x y z
N MET A 1 -19.10 37.71 -0.77
CA MET A 1 -19.12 37.40 -2.22
C MET A 1 -20.18 36.34 -2.48
N LYS A 2 -21.18 36.62 -3.34
CA LYS A 2 -22.18 35.63 -3.76
C LYS A 2 -21.57 34.77 -4.87
N GLY A 3 -21.07 33.58 -4.54
CA GLY A 3 -20.63 32.59 -5.53
C GLY A 3 -21.83 32.11 -6.35
N THR A 4 -21.72 32.13 -7.68
CA THR A 4 -22.77 31.65 -8.58
C THR A 4 -22.91 30.14 -8.49
N ARG A 5 -24.12 29.67 -8.19
CA ARG A 5 -24.47 28.24 -8.23
C ARG A 5 -24.61 27.75 -9.67
N ARG A 6 -23.48 27.48 -10.33
CA ARG A 6 -23.44 26.83 -11.64
C ARG A 6 -22.66 25.54 -11.54
N ALA A 7 -23.15 24.49 -12.21
CA ALA A 7 -22.38 23.28 -12.42
C ALA A 7 -21.02 23.66 -13.04
N LEU A 8 -19.95 23.10 -12.48
CA LEU A 8 -18.59 23.35 -12.90
C LEU A 8 -18.04 22.04 -13.48
N ASP A 9 -17.58 22.11 -14.71
CA ASP A 9 -16.77 21.04 -15.30
C ASP A 9 -15.35 21.21 -14.77
N LEU A 10 -14.81 20.16 -14.13
CA LEU A 10 -13.50 20.21 -13.49
C LEU A 10 -12.36 19.87 -14.46
N GLU A 11 -12.66 19.58 -15.74
CA GLU A 11 -11.71 18.99 -16.67
C GLU A 11 -10.98 17.79 -16.02
N LEU A 12 -9.67 17.64 -16.22
CA LEU A 12 -8.86 16.67 -15.48
C LEU A 12 -8.49 17.23 -14.11
N ALA A 13 -9.14 16.73 -13.06
CA ALA A 13 -8.91 17.11 -11.68
C ALA A 13 -8.19 16.02 -10.88
N THR A 14 -7.51 16.43 -9.81
CA THR A 14 -6.98 15.53 -8.78
C THR A 14 -7.85 15.63 -7.53
N LEU A 15 -8.48 14.51 -7.15
CA LEU A 15 -9.14 14.33 -5.87
C LEU A 15 -8.11 13.83 -4.86
N GLU A 16 -7.67 14.71 -3.96
CA GLU A 16 -6.92 14.32 -2.78
C GLU A 16 -7.89 13.75 -1.73
N VAL A 17 -7.63 12.52 -1.32
CA VAL A 17 -8.40 11.82 -0.31
C VAL A 17 -7.61 11.83 0.98
N GLN A 18 -8.20 12.37 2.04
CA GLN A 18 -7.60 12.46 3.37
C GLN A 18 -8.28 11.51 4.35
N ASP A 19 -7.56 11.12 5.40
CA ASP A 19 -8.15 10.44 6.56
C ASP A 19 -8.94 11.43 7.46
N ASP A 20 -9.61 10.92 8.49
CA ASP A 20 -10.41 11.71 9.44
C ASP A 20 -9.59 12.76 10.21
N ARG A 21 -8.25 12.68 10.14
CA ARG A 21 -7.31 13.60 10.79
C ARG A 21 -6.78 14.65 9.81
N GLY A 22 -7.21 14.61 8.55
CA GLY A 22 -6.75 15.49 7.49
C GLY A 22 -5.38 15.11 6.92
N VAL A 23 -4.90 13.89 7.19
CA VAL A 23 -3.64 13.41 6.61
C VAL A 23 -3.93 12.84 5.21
N PRO A 24 -3.17 13.22 4.17
CA PRO A 24 -3.31 12.63 2.84
C PRO A 24 -3.17 11.10 2.89
N LEU A 25 -4.21 10.42 2.41
CA LEU A 25 -4.25 8.96 2.27
C LEU A 25 -3.84 8.57 0.85
N THR A 26 -4.48 9.16 -0.15
CA THR A 26 -4.23 8.87 -1.55
C THR A 26 -4.79 9.95 -2.48
N GLU A 27 -4.42 9.91 -3.75
CA GLU A 27 -4.89 10.83 -4.78
C GLU A 27 -5.51 10.06 -5.95
N ARG A 28 -6.55 10.63 -6.55
CA ARG A 28 -7.20 10.07 -7.73
C ARG A 28 -7.34 11.14 -8.80
N ARG A 29 -6.94 10.82 -10.02
CA ARG A 29 -7.22 11.68 -11.17
C ARG A 29 -8.58 11.29 -11.73
N LEU A 30 -9.44 12.27 -11.96
CA LEU A 30 -10.77 12.06 -12.48
C LEU A 30 -11.16 13.18 -13.43
N TRP A 31 -12.06 12.85 -14.34
CA TRP A 31 -12.85 13.84 -15.05
C TRP A 31 -14.22 13.88 -14.39
N ALA A 32 -14.60 15.02 -13.84
CA ALA A 32 -15.89 15.14 -13.17
C ALA A 32 -16.53 16.50 -13.36
N ARG A 33 -17.85 16.46 -13.41
CA ARG A 33 -18.73 17.60 -13.32
C ARG A 33 -19.29 17.66 -11.91
N VAL A 34 -19.22 18.82 -11.28
CA VAL A 34 -19.93 19.06 -10.03
C VAL A 34 -21.42 19.17 -10.34
N SER A 35 -22.20 18.18 -9.94
CA SER A 35 -23.63 18.08 -10.22
C SER A 35 -24.49 18.68 -9.12
N ALA A 36 -24.03 18.60 -7.87
CA ALA A 36 -24.64 19.28 -6.74
C ALA A 36 -23.61 19.61 -5.65
N TRP A 37 -24.00 20.47 -4.71
CA TRP A 37 -23.25 20.71 -3.49
C TRP A 37 -24.15 21.18 -2.35
N ARG A 38 -23.71 20.92 -1.12
CA ARG A 38 -24.40 21.34 0.11
C ARG A 38 -23.39 21.65 1.20
N PRO A 39 -23.74 22.47 2.21
CA PRO A 39 -22.93 22.56 3.42
C PRO A 39 -22.70 21.16 4.02
N SER A 40 -21.48 20.87 4.40
CA SER A 40 -21.15 19.58 5.00
C SER A 40 -21.68 19.50 6.43
N CYS A 41 -22.10 18.31 6.85
CA CYS A 41 -22.39 18.06 8.27
C CYS A 41 -21.11 18.01 9.13
N SER A 42 -19.93 17.94 8.50
CA SER A 42 -18.63 17.76 9.17
C SER A 42 -17.94 19.06 9.59
N GLY A 43 -18.48 20.23 9.26
CA GLY A 43 -17.90 21.52 9.63
C GLY A 43 -18.52 22.70 8.87
N THR A 44 -18.51 23.89 9.48
CA THR A 44 -19.11 25.11 8.90
C THR A 44 -18.32 25.69 7.72
N ASP A 45 -17.07 25.25 7.54
CA ASP A 45 -16.15 25.63 6.48
C ASP A 45 -16.02 24.58 5.37
N ARG A 46 -16.81 23.49 5.44
CA ARG A 46 -16.77 22.37 4.49
C ARG A 46 -18.04 22.29 3.66
N ILE A 47 -17.90 21.80 2.43
CA ILE A 47 -19.01 21.51 1.52
C ILE A 47 -18.92 20.06 1.05
N ASP A 48 -20.06 19.39 0.97
CA ASP A 48 -20.17 18.11 0.27
C ASP A 48 -20.42 18.41 -1.21
N LEU A 49 -19.67 17.74 -2.09
CA LEU A 49 -19.86 17.81 -3.54
C LEU A 49 -20.42 16.48 -4.04
N GLU A 50 -21.39 16.56 -4.95
CA GLU A 50 -21.78 15.43 -5.78
C GLU A 50 -21.06 15.56 -7.11
N LEU A 51 -20.34 14.51 -7.49
CA LEU A 51 -19.50 14.46 -8.68
C LEU A 51 -20.06 13.41 -9.63
N ASP A 52 -20.40 13.83 -10.84
CA ASP A 52 -20.72 12.94 -11.95
C ASP A 52 -19.48 12.88 -12.84
N GLY A 53 -18.88 11.70 -13.04
CA GLY A 53 -17.59 11.64 -13.73
C GLY A 53 -17.27 10.32 -14.39
N GLU A 54 -16.26 10.36 -15.26
CA GLU A 54 -15.62 9.24 -15.92
C GLU A 54 -14.24 8.97 -15.28
N LEU A 55 -13.69 7.77 -15.48
CA LEU A 55 -12.37 7.35 -14.94
C LEU A 55 -12.25 7.28 -13.41
N PHE A 56 -13.35 7.28 -12.67
CA PHE A 56 -13.38 6.97 -11.24
C PHE A 56 -14.13 5.65 -11.00
N PRO A 57 -13.45 4.48 -11.06
CA PRO A 57 -14.09 3.25 -10.61
C PRO A 57 -14.42 3.40 -9.12
N PRO A 58 -15.69 3.25 -8.71
CA PRO A 58 -16.03 3.36 -7.30
C PRO A 58 -15.27 2.30 -6.51
N VAL A 59 -14.93 2.60 -5.27
CA VAL A 59 -14.31 1.63 -4.36
C VAL A 59 -15.19 0.37 -4.34
N PRO A 60 -14.67 -0.79 -4.80
CA PRO A 60 -15.46 -2.00 -4.86
C PRO A 60 -15.99 -2.38 -3.48
N GLY A 61 -17.20 -2.95 -3.42
CA GLY A 61 -17.85 -3.26 -2.13
C GLY A 61 -17.00 -4.12 -1.18
N TYR A 62 -16.19 -5.05 -1.71
CA TYR A 62 -15.31 -5.89 -0.89
C TYR A 62 -14.17 -5.11 -0.22
N ALA A 63 -13.73 -4.00 -0.83
CA ALA A 63 -12.63 -3.16 -0.37
C ALA A 63 -13.11 -2.04 0.57
N ARG A 64 -14.41 -1.71 0.55
CA ARG A 64 -14.98 -0.66 1.40
C ARG A 64 -14.59 -0.78 2.89
N PRO A 65 -14.64 -1.96 3.55
CA PRO A 65 -14.22 -2.07 4.95
C PRO A 65 -12.73 -1.76 5.18
N ILE A 66 -11.89 -1.95 4.15
CA ILE A 66 -10.47 -1.61 4.22
C ILE A 66 -10.30 -0.09 4.16
N TRP A 67 -10.99 0.56 3.22
CA TRP A 67 -10.99 2.02 3.10
C TRP A 67 -11.52 2.69 4.36
N GLU A 68 -12.66 2.22 4.90
CA GLU A 68 -13.23 2.70 6.17
C GLU A 68 -12.22 2.62 7.32
N ARG A 69 -11.45 1.52 7.38
CA ARG A 69 -10.40 1.40 8.40
C ARG A 69 -9.28 2.41 8.20
N TRP A 70 -8.84 2.64 6.96
CA TRP A 70 -7.81 3.64 6.66
C TRP A 70 -8.29 5.08 6.86
N PHE A 71 -9.59 5.38 6.70
CA PHE A 71 -10.16 6.68 7.03
C PHE A 71 -10.06 7.01 8.52
N THR A 72 -10.16 6.02 9.42
CA THR A 72 -9.90 6.25 10.86
C THR A 72 -8.42 6.54 11.19
N GLY A 73 -7.55 6.39 10.19
CA GLY A 73 -6.11 6.60 10.23
C GLY A 73 -5.33 5.33 9.86
N PRO A 74 -4.01 5.45 9.63
CA PRO A 74 -3.14 4.31 9.36
C PRO A 74 -3.16 3.31 10.52
N PRO A 75 -2.85 2.02 10.27
CA PRO A 75 -2.67 1.05 11.33
C PRO A 75 -1.70 1.62 12.37
N GLY A 76 -2.03 1.44 13.65
CA GLY A 76 -1.20 1.92 14.77
C GLY A 76 0.19 1.26 14.78
N LYS A 77 0.92 1.35 15.88
CA LYS A 77 2.32 0.85 15.94
C LYS A 77 2.49 -0.67 15.71
N LYS A 78 1.41 -1.45 15.74
CA LYS A 78 1.43 -2.92 15.66
C LYS A 78 1.35 -3.40 14.20
N ARG A 79 2.32 -4.22 13.79
CA ARG A 79 2.35 -4.94 12.50
C ARG A 79 1.26 -6.02 12.41
N GLY A 80 0.93 -6.43 11.18
CA GLY A 80 0.01 -7.53 10.91
C GLY A 80 -1.46 -7.15 10.94
N ALA A 81 -1.79 -5.87 10.73
CA ALA A 81 -3.17 -5.39 10.66
C ALA A 81 -3.98 -6.04 9.51
N TRP A 82 -3.26 -6.51 8.48
CA TRP A 82 -3.75 -7.18 7.29
C TRP A 82 -3.86 -8.71 7.43
N ALA A 83 -3.28 -9.30 8.49
CA ALA A 83 -3.06 -10.75 8.60
C ALA A 83 -4.36 -11.58 8.55
N SER A 84 -5.45 -11.07 9.14
CA SER A 84 -6.75 -11.76 9.18
C SER A 84 -7.60 -11.55 7.93
N LEU A 85 -7.13 -10.75 6.97
CA LEU A 85 -7.85 -10.48 5.73
C LEU A 85 -7.62 -11.61 4.72
N ASP A 86 -8.63 -11.86 3.89
CA ASP A 86 -8.50 -12.68 2.68
C ASP A 86 -7.59 -12.01 1.63
N THR A 87 -7.09 -12.80 0.68
CA THR A 87 -6.15 -12.37 -0.36
C THR A 87 -6.61 -11.12 -1.12
N ARG A 88 -7.90 -11.04 -1.46
CA ARG A 88 -8.44 -9.92 -2.23
C ARG A 88 -8.43 -8.62 -1.43
N ARG A 89 -8.76 -8.71 -0.14
CA ARG A 89 -8.69 -7.57 0.79
C ARG A 89 -7.26 -7.20 1.18
N ARG A 90 -6.33 -8.16 1.24
CA ARG A 90 -4.89 -7.87 1.36
C ARG A 90 -4.38 -7.11 0.14
N GLY A 91 -4.83 -7.46 -1.07
CA GLY A 91 -4.55 -6.69 -2.29
C GLY A 91 -5.01 -5.23 -2.17
N ALA A 92 -6.26 -5.00 -1.76
CA ALA A 92 -6.77 -3.64 -1.54
C ALA A 92 -5.99 -2.86 -0.46
N TRP A 93 -5.49 -3.56 0.58
CA TRP A 93 -4.62 -2.96 1.59
C TRP A 93 -3.26 -2.58 1.00
N LEU A 94 -2.67 -3.46 0.20
CA LEU A 94 -1.38 -3.24 -0.46
C LEU A 94 -1.45 -2.04 -1.40
N ASP A 95 -2.52 -1.91 -2.18
CA ASP A 95 -2.73 -0.75 -3.08
C ASP A 95 -2.72 0.57 -2.29
N LEU A 96 -3.47 0.65 -1.19
CA LEU A 96 -3.49 1.85 -0.34
C LEU A 96 -2.13 2.17 0.29
N VAL A 97 -1.41 1.14 0.75
CA VAL A 97 -0.06 1.30 1.31
C VAL A 97 0.93 1.81 0.27
N ARG A 98 0.87 1.30 -0.97
CA ARG A 98 1.73 1.73 -2.08
C ARG A 98 1.46 3.17 -2.49
N GLU A 99 0.19 3.54 -2.64
CA GLU A 99 -0.19 4.90 -2.99
C GLU A 99 0.25 5.91 -1.93
N ARG A 100 0.15 5.54 -0.65
CA ARG A 100 0.63 6.37 0.46
C ARG A 100 2.14 6.45 0.55
N ALA A 101 2.88 5.46 0.06
CA ALA A 101 4.35 5.41 0.15
C ALA A 101 5.05 6.53 -0.62
N PHE A 102 4.35 7.20 -1.55
CA PHE A 102 4.85 8.38 -2.27
C PHE A 102 4.83 9.68 -1.43
N GLN A 103 4.31 9.64 -0.20
CA GLN A 103 4.41 10.73 0.78
C GLN A 103 5.80 10.73 1.44
N PRO A 104 6.27 11.86 2.03
CA PRO A 104 7.70 12.14 2.24
C PRO A 104 8.50 10.95 2.76
N ALA A 105 9.51 10.58 1.97
CA ALA A 105 10.33 9.38 2.14
C ALA A 105 10.77 9.21 3.60
N ARG A 106 10.46 8.04 4.17
CA ARG A 106 11.02 7.64 5.46
C ARG A 106 12.53 7.59 5.30
N ARG A 107 13.25 8.25 6.20
CA ARG A 107 14.71 8.22 6.19
C ARG A 107 15.20 6.78 6.22
N ASP A 108 16.13 6.48 5.34
CA ASP A 108 16.76 5.16 5.31
C ASP A 108 17.38 4.82 6.67
N ARG A 109 17.29 3.54 7.02
CA ARG A 109 18.09 2.99 8.10
C ARG A 109 19.56 2.92 7.66
N PRO A 110 20.51 3.09 8.59
CA PRO A 110 21.93 3.01 8.24
C PRO A 110 22.28 1.61 7.70
N ALA A 111 23.35 1.55 6.89
CA ALA A 111 23.95 0.29 6.47
C ALA A 111 24.25 -0.61 7.68
N GLY A 112 24.09 -1.92 7.50
CA GLY A 112 24.23 -2.94 8.52
C GLY A 112 23.01 -3.10 9.44
N HIS A 113 21.90 -2.41 9.16
CA HIS A 113 20.67 -2.57 9.95
C HIS A 113 20.13 -4.01 9.84
N ALA A 114 19.64 -4.54 10.97
CA ALA A 114 18.99 -5.84 11.02
C ALA A 114 17.47 -5.66 11.00
N TYR A 115 16.83 -6.21 9.98
CA TYR A 115 15.38 -6.25 9.83
C TYR A 115 14.82 -7.60 10.29
N GLU A 116 13.56 -7.59 10.70
CA GLU A 116 12.83 -8.80 11.07
C GLU A 116 11.47 -8.82 10.35
N LEU A 117 11.19 -9.94 9.68
CA LEU A 117 9.95 -10.22 8.98
C LEU A 117 9.28 -11.46 9.58
N GLY A 118 8.02 -11.29 10.02
CA GLY A 118 7.19 -12.38 10.51
C GLY A 118 6.42 -13.05 9.37
N GLY A 119 6.79 -14.28 9.04
CA GLY A 119 6.29 -15.04 7.88
C GLY A 119 5.01 -15.82 8.11
N ARG A 120 4.54 -15.98 9.35
CA ARG A 120 3.38 -16.82 9.72
C ARG A 120 2.06 -16.55 8.97
N HIS A 121 1.93 -15.38 8.35
CA HIS A 121 0.73 -14.97 7.60
C HIS A 121 1.03 -14.69 6.12
N VAL A 122 2.26 -14.95 5.66
CA VAL A 122 2.67 -14.80 4.27
C VAL A 122 2.22 -16.06 3.52
N THR A 123 0.96 -16.06 3.10
CA THR A 123 0.30 -17.20 2.44
C THR A 123 -0.16 -16.89 1.02
N ASP A 124 0.05 -15.65 0.58
CA ASP A 124 -0.30 -15.15 -0.74
C ASP A 124 0.63 -13.99 -1.12
N GLU A 125 0.66 -13.65 -2.41
CA GLU A 125 1.52 -12.60 -2.95
C GLU A 125 1.30 -11.23 -2.29
N PRO A 126 0.06 -10.73 -2.06
CA PRO A 126 -0.13 -9.49 -1.32
C PRO A 126 0.42 -9.56 0.12
N GLY A 127 0.25 -10.70 0.80
CA GLY A 127 0.79 -10.92 2.15
C GLY A 127 2.30 -10.84 2.21
N LEU A 128 3.01 -11.31 1.18
CA LEU A 128 4.47 -11.19 1.06
C LEU A 128 4.92 -9.73 1.06
N TYR A 129 4.37 -8.92 0.14
CA TYR A 129 4.77 -7.52 0.00
C TYR A 129 4.35 -6.67 1.21
N LEU A 130 3.21 -6.98 1.83
CA LEU A 130 2.80 -6.34 3.07
C LEU A 130 3.74 -6.66 4.24
N ALA A 131 4.18 -7.92 4.36
CA ALA A 131 5.13 -8.32 5.39
C ALA A 131 6.51 -7.65 5.21
N LEU A 132 7.02 -7.59 3.97
CA LEU A 132 8.26 -6.88 3.63
C LEU A 132 8.16 -5.39 3.94
N GLY A 133 7.07 -4.75 3.49
CA GLY A 133 6.81 -3.34 3.75
C GLY A 133 6.75 -3.02 5.24
N GLU A 134 6.13 -3.89 6.03
CA GLU A 134 6.09 -3.71 7.48
C GLU A 134 7.43 -3.99 8.17
N ALA A 135 8.22 -4.94 7.66
CA ALA A 135 9.54 -5.26 8.16
C ALA A 135 10.50 -4.07 8.04
N VAL A 136 10.53 -3.42 6.87
CA VAL A 136 11.43 -2.29 6.58
C VAL A 136 10.88 -0.98 7.13
N ASN A 137 9.61 -0.67 6.84
CA ASN A 137 9.04 0.66 7.07
C ASN A 137 8.05 0.73 8.25
N GLY A 138 7.89 -0.37 9.01
CA GLY A 138 6.99 -0.44 10.17
C GLY A 138 5.52 -0.61 9.77
N ALA A 139 4.62 -0.64 10.75
CA ALA A 139 3.20 -0.93 10.51
C ALA A 139 2.57 -0.06 9.40
N GLY A 140 1.89 -0.70 8.44
CA GLY A 140 1.36 -0.03 7.25
C GLY A 140 2.42 0.58 6.32
N GLY A 141 3.66 0.11 6.39
CA GLY A 141 4.77 0.51 5.52
C GLY A 141 4.77 -0.25 4.20
N CYS A 142 5.36 0.36 3.19
CA CYS A 142 5.55 -0.20 1.84
C CYS A 142 7.02 -0.49 1.61
N PHE A 143 7.35 -1.58 0.92
CA PHE A 143 8.69 -1.85 0.40
C PHE A 143 8.52 -2.65 -0.89
N GLY A 144 8.03 -1.94 -1.90
CA GLY A 144 7.52 -2.53 -3.13
C GLY A 144 6.09 -3.07 -3.00
N GLY A 145 5.60 -3.61 -4.11
CA GLY A 145 4.27 -4.23 -4.24
C GLY A 145 4.19 -5.17 -5.44
N GLY A 146 5.33 -5.78 -5.73
CA GLY A 146 5.67 -6.49 -6.96
C GLY A 146 7.19 -6.62 -7.04
N LEU A 147 7.70 -7.63 -7.75
CA LEU A 147 9.13 -7.94 -7.81
C LEU A 147 10.00 -6.75 -8.27
N GLY A 148 9.65 -6.11 -9.39
CA GLY A 148 10.39 -4.93 -9.88
C GLY A 148 10.34 -3.74 -8.91
N ALA A 149 9.22 -3.56 -8.20
CA ALA A 149 9.11 -2.49 -7.20
C ALA A 149 9.92 -2.79 -5.93
N VAL A 150 10.15 -4.07 -5.59
CA VAL A 150 11.08 -4.47 -4.53
C VAL A 150 12.51 -4.18 -4.95
N ASP A 151 12.87 -4.53 -6.18
CA ASP A 151 14.20 -4.24 -6.76
C ASP A 151 14.50 -2.72 -6.75
N ASP A 152 13.55 -1.90 -7.22
CA ASP A 152 13.64 -0.44 -7.13
C ASP A 152 13.87 0.05 -5.68
N CYS A 153 13.16 -0.55 -4.71
CA CYS A 153 13.30 -0.17 -3.29
C CYS A 153 14.67 -0.54 -2.71
N LEU A 154 15.32 -1.59 -3.23
CA LEU A 154 16.66 -1.99 -2.82
C LEU A 154 17.75 -1.05 -3.33
N GLY A 155 17.45 -0.21 -4.34
CA GLY A 155 18.32 0.89 -4.78
C GLY A 155 18.56 1.99 -3.73
N GLY A 156 17.81 1.98 -2.62
CA GLY A 156 17.90 2.95 -1.53
C GLY A 156 16.85 4.06 -1.64
N THR A 157 16.77 4.95 -0.63
CA THR A 157 15.74 6.01 -0.45
C THR A 157 14.34 5.55 -0.06
N PHE A 158 14.15 4.25 0.17
CA PHE A 158 12.88 3.62 0.53
C PHE A 158 12.88 2.98 1.93
N GLY A 159 13.66 3.53 2.86
CA GLY A 159 13.81 3.00 4.22
C GLY A 159 14.97 2.02 4.38
N TYR A 160 15.72 1.77 3.30
CA TYR A 160 16.78 0.77 3.19
C TYR A 160 18.09 1.38 2.69
N THR A 161 19.21 0.91 3.23
CA THR A 161 20.56 1.19 2.70
C THR A 161 21.36 -0.10 2.74
N ALA A 162 21.92 -0.50 1.59
CA ALA A 162 22.78 -1.66 1.49
C ALA A 162 24.16 -1.42 2.13
N PRO A 163 24.82 -2.47 2.65
CA PRO A 163 24.29 -3.82 2.89
C PRO A 163 23.41 -3.88 4.15
N ALA A 164 22.52 -4.87 4.26
CA ALA A 164 21.74 -5.10 5.48
C ALA A 164 21.41 -6.59 5.67
N THR A 165 20.79 -6.95 6.81
CA THR A 165 20.33 -8.32 7.07
C THR A 165 18.83 -8.38 7.32
N LEU A 166 18.18 -9.47 6.91
CA LEU A 166 16.77 -9.75 7.16
C LEU A 166 16.61 -11.13 7.80
N LEU A 167 16.15 -11.16 9.05
CA LEU A 167 15.69 -12.40 9.68
C LEU A 167 14.23 -12.65 9.28
N TRP A 168 13.99 -13.71 8.52
CA TRP A 168 12.66 -14.13 8.10
C TRP A 168 12.20 -15.30 8.96
N LEU A 169 11.34 -15.00 9.92
CA LEU A 169 10.74 -15.97 10.84
C LEU A 169 9.57 -16.70 10.16
N ASP A 170 9.37 -17.99 10.44
CA ASP A 170 8.28 -18.80 9.89
C ASP A 170 8.29 -18.85 8.35
N ALA A 171 9.47 -18.78 7.74
CA ALA A 171 9.62 -18.69 6.28
C ALA A 171 9.07 -19.90 5.53
N ALA A 172 8.95 -21.04 6.19
CA ALA A 172 8.33 -22.24 5.64
C ALA A 172 6.90 -21.99 5.14
N THR A 173 6.12 -21.15 5.84
CA THR A 173 4.77 -20.78 5.41
C THR A 173 4.77 -20.13 4.03
N ALA A 174 5.66 -19.16 3.83
CA ALA A 174 5.79 -18.48 2.54
C ALA A 174 6.26 -19.44 1.45
N ARG A 175 7.24 -20.30 1.76
CA ARG A 175 7.72 -21.31 0.81
C ARG A 175 6.61 -22.25 0.35
N ASP A 176 5.85 -22.80 1.29
CA ASP A 176 4.79 -23.78 1.00
C ASP A 176 3.68 -23.18 0.12
N HIS A 177 3.37 -21.90 0.31
CA HIS A 177 2.31 -21.21 -0.41
C HIS A 177 2.77 -20.51 -1.69
N LEU A 178 4.03 -20.08 -1.78
CA LEU A 178 4.52 -19.16 -2.82
C LEU A 178 5.52 -19.79 -3.79
N SER A 179 5.94 -21.04 -3.59
CA SER A 179 6.89 -21.69 -4.52
C SER A 179 6.26 -22.28 -5.79
N GLN A 180 4.94 -22.26 -5.91
CA GLN A 180 4.22 -22.77 -7.09
C GLN A 180 3.05 -21.86 -7.49
N VAL A 181 3.25 -20.55 -7.43
CA VAL A 181 2.23 -19.57 -7.83
C VAL A 181 2.18 -19.51 -9.36
N LEU A 182 1.03 -19.17 -9.93
CA LEU A 182 0.93 -18.89 -11.36
C LEU A 182 1.28 -17.43 -11.62
N ALA A 183 2.24 -17.19 -12.50
CA ALA A 183 2.52 -15.86 -13.04
C ALA A 183 1.36 -15.37 -13.93
N PRO A 184 1.30 -14.08 -14.29
CA PRO A 184 0.21 -13.53 -15.12
C PRO A 184 0.05 -14.18 -16.49
N ASP A 185 1.11 -14.79 -17.03
CA ASP A 185 1.11 -15.56 -18.27
C ASP A 185 0.61 -17.01 -18.09
N GLY A 186 0.32 -17.41 -16.86
CA GLY A 186 -0.16 -18.74 -16.48
C GLY A 186 0.94 -19.76 -16.21
N GLU A 187 2.22 -19.35 -16.28
CA GLU A 187 3.33 -20.26 -16.02
C GLU A 187 3.60 -20.40 -14.51
N PRO A 188 3.97 -21.58 -14.02
CA PRO A 188 4.41 -21.75 -12.64
C PRO A 188 5.64 -20.91 -12.31
N CYS A 189 5.61 -20.24 -11.17
CA CYS A 189 6.66 -19.35 -10.68
C CYS A 189 6.95 -19.66 -9.21
N ASP A 190 8.23 -19.84 -8.89
CA ASP A 190 8.72 -19.91 -7.51
C ASP A 190 8.93 -18.48 -6.98
N LEU A 191 7.82 -17.81 -6.65
CA LEU A 191 7.85 -16.44 -6.16
C LEU A 191 8.70 -16.30 -4.88
N PHE A 192 8.72 -17.34 -4.04
CA PHE A 192 9.54 -17.39 -2.84
C PHE A 192 11.05 -17.40 -3.18
N GLY A 193 11.47 -18.24 -4.13
CA GLY A 193 12.84 -18.25 -4.62
C GLY A 193 13.24 -16.91 -5.25
N VAL A 194 12.41 -16.41 -6.17
CA VAL A 194 12.71 -15.18 -6.91
C VAL A 194 12.84 -13.96 -5.98
N VAL A 195 11.99 -13.83 -4.96
CA VAL A 195 12.11 -12.71 -4.02
C VAL A 195 13.39 -12.80 -3.18
N LEU A 196 13.85 -14.01 -2.82
CA LEU A 196 15.11 -14.17 -2.10
C LEU A 196 16.32 -13.77 -2.96
N ASP A 197 16.29 -14.13 -4.24
CA ASP A 197 17.35 -13.74 -5.19
C ASP A 197 17.41 -12.22 -5.33
N ILE A 198 16.27 -11.55 -5.56
CA ILE A 198 16.19 -10.09 -5.65
C ILE A 198 16.71 -9.42 -4.36
N LEU A 199 16.27 -9.89 -3.18
CA LEU A 199 16.75 -9.35 -1.90
C LEU A 199 18.27 -9.51 -1.77
N GLY A 200 18.82 -10.66 -2.17
CA GLY A 200 20.25 -10.93 -2.14
C GLY A 200 21.05 -10.04 -3.09
N GLU A 201 20.59 -9.88 -4.33
CA GLU A 201 21.20 -9.00 -5.34
C GLU A 201 21.20 -7.53 -4.89
N GLY A 202 20.13 -7.09 -4.23
CA GLY A 202 20.02 -5.76 -3.62
C GLY A 202 20.84 -5.55 -2.34
N GLY A 203 21.63 -6.53 -1.91
CA GLY A 203 22.50 -6.44 -0.72
C GLY A 203 21.80 -6.69 0.62
N MET A 204 20.59 -7.26 0.59
CA MET A 204 19.85 -7.66 1.79
C MET A 204 20.06 -9.16 2.03
N HIS A 205 20.93 -9.49 2.98
CA HIS A 205 21.24 -10.87 3.31
C HIS A 205 20.14 -11.49 4.17
N VAL A 206 19.39 -12.44 3.59
CA VAL A 206 18.25 -13.09 4.26
C VAL A 206 18.71 -14.32 5.04
N THR A 207 18.31 -14.42 6.30
CA THR A 207 18.41 -15.63 7.12
C THR A 207 17.01 -16.18 7.38
N LEU A 208 16.78 -17.43 7.04
CA LEU A 208 15.48 -18.10 7.21
C LEU A 208 15.45 -18.84 8.54
N ALA A 209 14.39 -18.64 9.32
CA ALA A 209 14.16 -19.28 10.62
C ALA A 209 12.74 -19.83 10.73
#